data_AF-A0A2H6EEB4-F1
#
_entry.id   AF-A0A2H6EEB4-F1
#
_cell.length_a   1.000
_cell.length_b   1.000
_cell.length_c   1.000
_cell.angle_alpha   90.00
_cell.angle_beta   90.00
_cell.angle_gamma   90.00
#
_symmetry.space_group_name_H-M   'P 1'
#
loop_
_entity.id
_entity.type
_entity.pdbx_description
1 polymer ?
#
loop_
_entity_poly.entity_id
_entity_poly.type
_entity_poly.pdbx_seq_one_letter_code
_entity_poly.pdbx_strand_id
1 'polypeptide(L)'
;MIPAYLKNIRLEKPGYRGLTINYSQIARHLPVKLKYIGKPGNGNFFDKALFKILAGSMVALGATTAFFKLKADNRYDEYRQSGDPSLLDQTNRLDLVSGITFVALQINFGLIIYFFLVD
;
A
#
# COMPACT_ATOMS: atom_id res chain seq x y z
N MET A 1 -24.67 18.75 26.71
CA MET A 1 -25.55 19.90 26.41
C MET A 1 -24.73 20.96 25.71
N ILE A 2 -25.18 21.46 24.56
CA ILE A 2 -24.48 22.53 23.82
C ILE A 2 -24.89 23.88 24.46
N PRO A 3 -23.97 24.81 24.72
CA PRO A 3 -24.27 26.10 25.35
C PRO A 3 -25.28 26.95 24.55
N ALA A 4 -26.27 27.52 25.23
CA ALA A 4 -27.40 28.26 24.64
C ALA A 4 -27.03 29.59 23.93
N TYR A 5 -25.77 30.02 23.97
CA TYR A 5 -25.30 31.24 23.29
C TYR A 5 -24.82 30.98 21.85
N LEU A 6 -24.67 29.72 21.44
CA LEU A 6 -24.24 29.37 20.09
C LEU A 6 -25.41 29.48 19.11
N LYS A 7 -25.61 30.70 18.59
CA LYS A 7 -26.66 31.03 17.62
C LYS A 7 -26.48 30.31 16.28
N ASN A 8 -25.22 30.04 15.91
CA ASN A 8 -24.85 29.40 14.65
C ASN A 8 -23.89 28.23 14.90
N ILE A 9 -24.02 27.18 14.10
CA ILE A 9 -23.11 26.03 14.07
C ILE A 9 -22.57 25.92 12.66
N ARG A 10 -21.25 25.82 12.54
CA ARG A 10 -20.58 25.54 11.26
C ARG A 10 -20.36 24.03 11.17
N LEU A 11 -20.90 23.42 10.13
CA LEU A 11 -20.70 22.01 9.80
C LEU A 11 -19.66 21.90 8.70
N GLU A 12 -18.63 21.08 8.94
CA GLU A 12 -17.58 20.80 7.98
C GLU A 12 -17.41 19.29 7.81
N LYS A 13 -17.28 18.86 6.54
CA LYS A 13 -16.96 17.48 6.17
C LYS A 13 -16.06 17.52 4.94
N PRO A 14 -14.92 16.80 4.91
CA PRO A 14 -14.07 16.71 3.74
C PRO A 14 -14.85 16.31 2.48
N GLY A 15 -14.65 17.01 1.37
CA GLY A 15 -15.37 16.81 0.11
C GLY A 15 -16.74 17.53 0.01
N TYR A 16 -17.20 18.16 1.09
CA TYR A 16 -18.46 18.89 1.14
C TYR A 16 -18.22 20.38 1.43
N ARG A 17 -19.12 21.23 0.93
CA ARG A 17 -19.12 22.66 1.22
C ARG A 17 -19.50 22.84 2.68
N GLY A 18 -18.67 23.57 3.44
CA GLY A 18 -19.02 23.98 4.79
C GLY A 18 -20.35 24.74 4.79
N LEU A 19 -21.20 24.43 5.76
CA LEU A 19 -22.51 25.04 5.91
C LEU A 19 -22.66 25.61 7.31
N THR A 20 -22.97 26.90 7.40
CA THR A 20 -23.33 27.54 8.66
C THR A 20 -24.85 27.50 8.79
N ILE A 21 -25.35 26.84 9.83
CA ILE A 21 -26.78 26.75 10.13
C ILE A 21 -27.10 27.48 11.42
N ASN A 22 -28.26 28.12 11.46
CA ASN A 22 -28.77 28.71 12.70
C ASN A 22 -29.49 27.64 13.54
N TYR A 23 -29.32 27.69 14.85
CA TYR A 23 -29.98 26.72 15.74
C TYR A 23 -31.52 26.72 15.61
N SER A 24 -32.13 27.88 15.33
CA SER A 24 -33.59 27.99 15.16
C SER A 24 -34.13 27.24 13.93
N GLN A 25 -33.24 26.89 12.98
CA GLN A 25 -33.58 26.17 11.75
C GLN A 25 -33.36 24.66 11.86
N ILE A 26 -32.76 24.19 12.96
CA ILE A 26 -32.52 22.77 13.22
C ILE A 26 -33.79 22.15 13.79
N ALA A 27 -34.68 21.70 12.91
CA ALA A 27 -35.81 20.88 13.35
C ALA A 27 -35.26 19.60 14.00
N ARG A 28 -35.66 19.33 15.26
CA ARG A 28 -35.35 18.06 15.92
C ARG A 28 -35.79 16.96 14.95
N HIS A 29 -34.85 16.12 14.52
CA HIS A 29 -35.04 14.96 13.62
C HIS A 29 -34.91 15.17 12.10
N LEU A 30 -34.56 16.35 11.57
CA LEU A 30 -34.19 16.46 10.14
C LEU A 30 -32.67 16.43 9.92
N PRO A 31 -32.14 15.50 9.10
CA PRO A 31 -30.71 15.49 8.78
C PRO A 31 -30.34 16.69 7.90
N VAL A 32 -29.28 17.40 8.27
CA VAL A 32 -28.75 18.53 7.49
C VAL A 32 -28.00 17.99 6.28
N LYS A 33 -28.48 18.32 5.06
CA LYS A 33 -27.84 17.91 3.81
C LYS A 33 -26.70 18.87 3.46
N LEU A 34 -25.47 18.37 3.44
CA LEU A 34 -24.31 19.13 2.96
C LEU A 34 -24.18 19.02 1.43
N LYS A 35 -23.85 20.12 0.76
CA LYS A 35 -23.62 20.14 -0.69
C LYS A 35 -22.23 19.57 -0.98
N TYR A 36 -22.18 18.41 -1.62
CA TYR A 36 -20.93 17.84 -2.12
C TYR A 36 -20.34 18.79 -3.17
N ILE A 37 -19.07 19.14 -3.03
CA ILE A 37 -18.35 20.06 -3.93
C ILE A 37 -17.22 19.38 -4.70
N GLY A 38 -17.16 18.04 -4.67
CA GLY A 38 -16.43 17.33 -5.70
C GLY A 38 -14.93 17.58 -5.73
N LYS A 39 -14.30 17.79 -4.56
CA LYS A 39 -12.97 17.21 -4.41
C LYS A 39 -13.20 15.85 -3.76
N PRO A 40 -13.39 14.77 -4.56
CA PRO A 40 -13.16 13.46 -3.98
C PRO A 40 -11.77 13.54 -3.36
N GLY A 41 -11.64 13.20 -2.08
CA GLY A 41 -10.30 12.87 -1.59
C GLY A 41 -9.70 11.89 -2.60
N ASN A 42 -8.41 12.02 -2.91
CA ASN A 42 -7.71 10.97 -3.66
C ASN A 42 -8.18 9.66 -3.04
N GLY A 43 -8.88 8.80 -3.79
CA GLY A 43 -9.55 7.62 -3.23
C GLY A 43 -8.57 6.78 -2.41
N ASN A 44 -9.09 5.79 -1.67
CA ASN A 44 -8.25 4.94 -0.84
C ASN A 44 -7.01 4.46 -1.61
N PHE A 45 -5.82 4.51 -1.00
CA PHE A 45 -4.57 4.14 -1.66
C PHE A 45 -4.67 2.78 -2.37
N PHE A 46 -5.39 1.83 -1.76
CA PHE A 46 -5.65 0.50 -2.31
C PHE A 46 -6.43 0.50 -3.64
N ASP A 47 -7.21 1.53 -3.93
CA ASP A 47 -7.98 1.66 -5.18
C ASP A 47 -7.11 2.19 -6.32
N LYS A 48 -5.98 2.83 -6.01
CA LYS A 48 -5.10 3.47 -6.99
C LYS A 48 -4.41 2.42 -7.86
N ALA A 49 -4.23 2.76 -9.15
CA ALA A 49 -3.48 1.92 -10.09
C ALA A 49 -2.05 1.64 -9.59
N LEU A 50 -1.43 2.62 -8.93
CA LEU A 50 -0.11 2.49 -8.34
C LEU A 50 -0.03 1.34 -7.31
N PHE A 51 -1.00 1.24 -6.40
CA PHE A 51 -1.03 0.13 -5.44
C PHE A 51 -1.13 -1.23 -6.14
N LYS A 52 -2.00 -1.35 -7.16
CA LYS A 52 -2.16 -2.58 -7.93
C LYS A 52 -0.86 -2.99 -8.64
N ILE A 53 -0.14 -2.02 -9.19
CA ILE A 53 1.18 -2.24 -9.81
C ILE A 53 2.21 -2.70 -8.77
N LEU A 54 2.27 -2.03 -7.61
CA LEU A 54 3.19 -2.38 -6.52
C LEU A 54 2.87 -3.78 -5.97
N ALA A 55 1.62 -4.09 -5.68
CA ALA A 55 1.19 -5.40 -5.22
C ALA A 55 1.48 -6.51 -6.25
N GLY A 56 1.20 -6.28 -7.54
CA GLY A 56 1.51 -7.24 -8.60
C GLY A 56 3.02 -7.47 -8.76
N SER A 57 3.82 -6.41 -8.72
CA SER A 57 5.28 -6.51 -8.80
C SER A 57 5.88 -7.18 -7.56
N MET A 58 5.30 -6.99 -6.37
CA MET A 58 5.67 -7.71 -5.16
C MET A 58 5.49 -9.22 -5.32
N VAL A 59 4.36 -9.66 -5.86
CA VAL A 59 4.12 -11.09 -6.13
C VAL A 59 5.14 -11.61 -7.14
N ALA A 60 5.40 -10.87 -8.23
CA ALA A 60 6.37 -11.27 -9.25
C ALA A 60 7.80 -11.37 -8.70
N LEU A 61 8.24 -10.38 -7.92
CA LEU A 61 9.56 -10.35 -7.28
C LEU A 61 9.70 -11.48 -6.25
N GLY A 62 8.67 -11.72 -5.43
CA GLY A 62 8.65 -12.81 -4.46
C GLY A 62 8.75 -14.18 -5.13
N ALA A 63 7.95 -14.42 -6.18
CA ALA A 63 8.00 -15.66 -6.96
C ALA A 63 9.38 -15.86 -7.63
N THR A 64 9.95 -14.78 -8.18
CA THR A 64 11.26 -14.82 -8.82
C THR A 64 12.36 -15.13 -7.80
N THR A 65 12.35 -14.48 -6.64
CA THR A 65 13.28 -14.74 -5.54
C THR A 65 13.22 -16.22 -5.12
N ALA A 66 12.01 -16.73 -4.86
CA ALA A 66 11.83 -18.11 -4.44
C ALA A 66 12.29 -19.11 -5.51
N PHE A 67 11.97 -18.85 -6.78
CA PHE A 67 12.39 -19.70 -7.90
C PHE A 67 13.91 -19.81 -8.00
N PHE A 68 14.63 -18.68 -7.98
CA PHE A 68 16.08 -18.67 -8.10
C PHE A 68 16.76 -19.25 -6.86
N LYS A 69 16.23 -19.00 -5.67
CA LYS A 69 16.74 -19.58 -4.42
C LYS A 69 16.64 -21.11 -4.41
N LEU A 70 15.46 -21.66 -4.71
CA LEU A 70 15.26 -23.12 -4.79
C LEU A 70 16.19 -23.76 -5.84
N LYS A 71 16.41 -23.07 -6.97
CA LYS A 71 17.33 -23.56 -8.00
C LYS A 71 18.79 -23.53 -7.52
N ALA A 72 19.20 -22.51 -6.78
CA ALA A 72 20.54 -22.41 -6.21
C ALA A 72 20.79 -23.51 -5.16
N ASP A 73 19.82 -23.73 -4.27
CA ASP A 73 19.86 -24.76 -3.23
C ASP A 73 20.03 -26.16 -3.84
N ASN A 74 19.25 -26.51 -4.87
CA ASN A 74 19.38 -27.80 -5.55
C ASN A 74 20.78 -28.01 -6.18
N ARG A 75 21.35 -26.96 -6.80
CA ARG A 75 22.71 -27.03 -7.36
C ARG A 75 23.77 -27.17 -6.28
N TYR A 76 23.55 -26.54 -5.14
CA TYR A 76 24.45 -26.65 -4.01
C TYR A 76 24.42 -28.06 -3.41
N ASP A 77 23.25 -28.68 -3.33
CA ASP A 77 23.12 -30.08 -2.90
C ASP A 77 23.82 -31.05 -3.86
N GLU A 78 23.71 -30.83 -5.18
CA GLU A 78 24.48 -31.58 -6.18
C GLU A 78 26.01 -31.37 -6.00
N TYR A 79 26.44 -30.14 -5.72
CA TYR A 79 27.84 -29.83 -5.43
C TYR A 79 28.33 -30.58 -4.19
N ARG A 80 27.54 -30.62 -3.11
CA ARG A 80 27.91 -31.32 -1.88
C ARG A 80 28.11 -32.83 -2.07
N GLN A 81 27.42 -33.43 -3.04
CA GLN A 81 27.53 -34.84 -3.35
C GLN A 81 28.69 -35.14 -4.31
N SER A 82 28.90 -34.29 -5.32
CA SER A 82 29.85 -34.52 -6.41
C SER A 82 31.24 -33.89 -6.17
N GLY A 83 31.30 -32.81 -5.40
CA GLY A 83 32.48 -31.95 -5.26
C GLY A 83 32.80 -31.11 -6.51
N ASP A 84 31.93 -31.08 -7.53
CA ASP A 84 32.20 -30.38 -8.79
C ASP A 84 32.13 -28.85 -8.61
N PRO A 85 33.25 -28.12 -8.74
CA PRO A 85 33.27 -26.66 -8.57
C PRO A 85 32.41 -25.90 -9.59
N SER A 86 32.06 -26.50 -10.72
CA SER A 86 31.18 -25.88 -11.72
C SER A 86 29.75 -25.65 -11.19
N LEU A 87 29.30 -26.52 -10.29
CA LEU A 87 27.99 -26.41 -9.64
C LEU A 87 27.99 -25.29 -8.60
N LEU A 88 29.11 -25.07 -7.92
CA LEU A 88 29.27 -23.98 -6.97
C LEU A 88 29.21 -22.61 -7.65
N ASP A 89 29.84 -22.44 -8.83
CA ASP A 89 29.71 -21.19 -9.61
C ASP A 89 28.25 -20.93 -10.02
N GLN A 90 27.53 -21.99 -10.43
CA GLN A 90 26.12 -21.89 -10.78
C GLN A 90 25.24 -21.51 -9.59
N THR A 91 25.45 -22.13 -8.42
CA THR A 91 24.77 -21.77 -7.17
C THR A 91 24.98 -20.28 -6.88
N ASN A 92 26.23 -19.81 -6.88
CA ASN A 92 26.54 -18.42 -6.56
C ASN A 92 25.84 -17.42 -7.50
N ARG A 93 25.76 -17.73 -8.81
CA ARG A 93 25.04 -16.89 -9.77
C ARG A 93 23.54 -16.85 -9.49
N LEU A 94 22.93 -18.00 -9.21
CA LEU A 94 21.49 -18.09 -8.94
C LEU A 94 21.13 -17.40 -7.61
N ASP A 95 21.94 -17.60 -6.58
CA ASP A 95 21.78 -16.94 -5.28
C ASP A 95 21.96 -15.43 -5.38
N LEU A 96 22.89 -14.93 -6.20
CA LEU A 96 23.03 -13.50 -6.44
C LEU A 96 21.77 -12.91 -7.08
N VAL A 97 21.19 -13.58 -8.08
CA VAL A 97 19.94 -13.14 -8.71
C VAL A 97 18.79 -13.16 -7.70
N SER A 98 18.69 -14.22 -6.89
CA SER A 98 17.73 -14.31 -5.79
C SER A 98 17.90 -13.16 -4.80
N GLY A 99 19.12 -12.87 -4.38
CA GLY A 99 19.44 -11.76 -3.47
C GLY A 99 19.05 -10.39 -4.03
N ILE A 100 19.37 -10.11 -5.29
CA ILE A 100 19.02 -8.84 -5.95
C ILE A 100 17.49 -8.68 -6.04
N THR A 101 16.79 -9.75 -6.44
CA THR A 101 15.33 -9.73 -6.55
C THR A 101 14.64 -9.61 -5.19
N PHE A 102 15.23 -10.17 -4.13
CA PHE A 102 14.78 -9.98 -2.75
C PHE A 102 14.99 -8.55 -2.25
N VAL A 103 16.11 -7.90 -2.55
CA VAL A 103 16.32 -6.48 -2.21
C VAL A 103 15.32 -5.61 -2.95
N ALA A 104 15.07 -5.86 -4.23
CA ALA A 104 14.03 -5.16 -4.99
C ALA A 104 12.64 -5.36 -4.38
N LEU A 105 12.32 -6.58 -3.90
CA LEU A 105 11.09 -6.87 -3.16
C LEU A 105 10.96 -6.02 -1.89
N GLN A 106 12.04 -5.88 -1.11
CA GLN A 106 12.04 -5.06 0.10
C GLN A 106 11.81 -3.58 -0.21
N ILE A 107 12.46 -3.05 -1.24
CA ILE A 107 12.25 -1.66 -1.68
C ILE A 107 10.79 -1.47 -2.11
N ASN A 108 10.23 -2.40 -2.89
CA ASN A 108 8.83 -2.37 -3.32
C ASN A 108 7.87 -2.36 -2.12
N PHE A 109 8.09 -3.24 -1.14
CA PHE A 109 7.31 -3.29 0.09
C PHE A 109 7.42 -1.99 0.89
N GLY A 110 8.62 -1.43 0.99
CA GLY A 110 8.86 -0.12 1.59
C GLY A 110 8.06 1.00 0.93
N LEU A 111 7.97 1.01 -0.41
CA LEU A 111 7.14 1.98 -1.15
C LEU A 111 5.65 1.82 -0.84
N ILE A 112 5.13 0.59 -0.76
CA ILE A 112 3.73 0.36 -0.37
C ILE A 112 3.45 0.93 1.02
N ILE A 113 4.31 0.67 2.00
CA ILE A 113 4.15 1.22 3.36
C ILE A 113 4.22 2.74 3.35
N TYR A 114 5.22 3.31 2.66
CA TYR A 114 5.39 4.75 2.58
C TYR A 114 4.15 5.45 2.02
N PHE A 115 3.65 4.98 0.87
CA PHE A 115 2.45 5.57 0.28
C PHE A 115 1.21 5.31 1.12
N PHE A 116 1.07 4.14 1.75
CA PHE A 116 -0.03 3.88 2.67
C PHE A 116 -0.06 4.83 3.88
N LEU A 117 1.11 5.26 4.38
CA LEU A 117 1.20 6.18 5.53
C LEU A 117 1.03 7.66 5.15
N VAL A 118 1.38 8.03 3.92
CA VAL A 118 1.42 9.43 3.47
C VAL A 118 0.19 9.84 2.66
N ASP A 119 -0.43 8.93 1.91
CA ASP A 119 -1.71 9.16 1.22
C ASP A 119 -2.92 9.03 2.18
#